data_AF-A0A0L0FAY0-F1
#
_entry.id   AF-A0A0L0FAY0-F1
#
_cell.length_a   1.000
_cell.length_b   1.000
_cell.length_c   1.000
_cell.angle_alpha   90.00
_cell.angle_beta   90.00
_cell.angle_gamma   90.00
#
_symmetry.space_group_name_H-M   'P 1'
#
loop_
_entity.id
_entity.type
_entity.pdbx_description
1 polymer ?
#
loop_
_entity_poly.entity_id
_entity_poly.type
_entity_poly.pdbx_seq_one_letter_code
_entity_poly.pdbx_strand_id
1 'polypeptide(L)'
;MGWTPIPVVHSKYTDPIPNMTAVVADVVDPRDASVAVKIRAMLQTKDSIDAAHLKAVRKLKNSKLMTVFLCCLADVPDTADLQTHIRDQD
;
A
#
# COMPACT_ATOMS: atom_id res chain seq x y z
N MET A 1 -34.08 30.17 32.82
CA MET A 1 -33.16 29.87 31.70
C MET A 1 -33.52 28.49 31.18
N GLY A 2 -34.24 28.40 30.07
CA GLY A 2 -34.70 27.12 29.52
C GLY A 2 -33.65 26.53 28.58
N TRP A 3 -33.22 25.30 28.84
CA TRP A 3 -32.35 24.55 27.93
C TRP A 3 -33.21 23.93 26.84
N THR A 4 -33.01 24.33 25.59
CA THR A 4 -33.62 23.65 24.44
C THR A 4 -32.74 22.45 24.04
N PRO A 5 -33.26 21.21 24.05
CA PRO A 5 -32.49 20.06 23.61
C PRO A 5 -32.25 20.13 22.10
N ILE A 6 -30.99 19.98 21.70
CA ILE A 6 -30.60 19.85 20.30
C ILE A 6 -30.97 18.42 19.85
N PRO A 7 -31.72 18.24 18.75
CA PRO A 7 -32.06 16.92 18.26
C PRO A 7 -30.79 16.20 17.80
N VAL A 8 -30.44 15.10 18.47
CA VAL A 8 -29.39 14.19 18.04
C VAL A 8 -29.92 13.41 16.83
N VAL A 9 -29.59 13.90 15.63
CA VAL A 9 -29.83 13.17 14.39
C VAL A 9 -28.86 11.99 14.38
N HIS A 10 -29.35 10.81 14.73
CA HIS A 10 -28.61 9.57 14.50
C HIS A 10 -28.50 9.39 12.99
N SER A 11 -27.31 9.66 12.45
CA SER A 11 -26.93 9.24 11.10
C SER A 11 -27.20 7.73 10.99
N LYS A 12 -28.17 7.34 10.16
CA LYS A 12 -28.47 5.93 9.84
C LYS A 12 -27.42 5.29 8.93
N TYR A 13 -26.31 5.98 8.68
CA TYR A 13 -25.19 5.49 7.88
C TYR A 13 -23.97 5.41 8.78
N THR A 14 -23.83 4.29 9.49
CA THR A 14 -22.51 3.74 9.79
C THR A 14 -22.01 3.09 8.51
N ASP A 15 -21.54 3.90 7.56
CA ASP A 15 -20.73 3.36 6.48
C ASP A 15 -19.54 2.65 7.14
N PRO A 16 -19.28 1.37 6.82
CA PRO A 16 -18.14 0.67 7.40
C PRO A 16 -16.88 1.44 7.00
N ILE A 17 -16.18 2.00 7.98
CA ILE A 17 -14.92 2.68 7.75
C ILE A 17 -13.96 1.63 7.17
N PRO A 18 -13.46 1.82 5.93
CA PRO A 18 -12.55 0.86 5.35
C PRO A 18 -11.27 0.82 6.17
N ASN A 19 -10.82 -0.39 6.51
CA ASN A 19 -9.54 -0.55 7.20
C ASN A 19 -8.42 -0.14 6.23
N MET A 20 -7.68 0.91 6.58
CA MET A 20 -6.60 1.44 5.74
C MET A 20 -5.27 0.80 6.13
N THR A 21 -4.61 0.17 5.17
CA THR A 21 -3.27 -0.41 5.35
C THR A 21 -2.25 0.38 4.53
N ALA A 22 -1.10 0.69 5.14
CA ALA A 22 0.03 1.27 4.41
C ALA A 22 0.69 0.22 3.52
N VAL A 23 0.97 0.60 2.27
CA VAL A 23 1.63 -0.25 1.27
C VAL A 23 2.90 0.40 0.78
N VAL A 24 3.92 -0.41 0.54
CA VAL A 24 5.12 0.02 -0.17
C VAL A 24 4.80 0.11 -1.64
N ALA A 25 5.14 1.24 -2.24
CA ALA A 25 5.02 1.46 -3.65
C ALA A 25 6.30 2.08 -4.18
N ASP A 26 6.71 1.65 -5.36
CA ASP A 26 7.86 2.19 -6.06
C ASP A 26 7.42 2.97 -7.29
N VAL A 27 8.17 4.01 -7.65
CA VAL A 27 7.90 4.85 -8.82
C VAL A 27 8.95 4.51 -9.87
N VAL A 28 8.51 3.80 -10.90
CA VAL A 28 9.38 3.23 -11.93
C VAL A 28 9.04 3.78 -13.30
N ASP A 29 10.02 3.75 -14.20
CA ASP A 29 9.79 3.98 -15.62
C ASP A 29 8.95 2.84 -16.23
N PRO A 30 8.11 3.12 -17.25
CA PRO A 30 7.28 2.10 -17.89
C PRO A 30 8.06 0.92 -18.47
N ARG A 31 9.34 1.12 -18.79
CA ARG A 31 10.22 0.08 -19.35
C ARG A 31 10.61 -0.94 -18.28
N ASP A 32 10.81 -0.48 -17.05
CA ASP A 32 11.23 -1.30 -15.91
C ASP A 32 10.03 -1.84 -15.11
N ALA A 33 8.81 -1.42 -15.45
CA ALA A 33 7.58 -1.87 -14.82
C ALA A 33 7.42 -3.41 -14.86
N SER A 34 7.94 -4.09 -15.89
CA SER A 34 7.90 -5.55 -15.98
C SER A 34 8.73 -6.24 -14.87
N VAL A 35 9.84 -5.64 -14.47
CA VAL A 35 10.71 -6.13 -13.39
C VAL A 35 10.03 -5.90 -12.05
N ALA A 36 9.49 -4.68 -11.83
CA ALA A 36 8.77 -4.34 -10.61
C ALA A 36 7.53 -5.23 -10.38
N VAL A 37 6.82 -5.62 -11.44
CA VAL A 37 5.69 -6.57 -11.34
C VAL A 37 6.15 -7.98 -10.97
N LYS A 38 7.30 -8.44 -11.47
CA LYS A 38 7.87 -9.74 -11.05
C LYS A 38 8.27 -9.71 -9.57
N ILE A 39 8.89 -8.62 -9.12
CA ILE A 39 9.23 -8.41 -7.71
C ILE A 39 7.96 -8.45 -6.84
N ARG A 40 6.89 -7.74 -7.26
CA ARG A 40 5.58 -7.81 -6.61
C ARG A 40 5.08 -9.25 -6.48
N ALA A 41 5.13 -10.04 -7.55
CA ALA A 41 4.65 -11.42 -7.53
C ALA A 41 5.44 -12.29 -6.53
N MET A 42 6.75 -12.07 -6.41
CA MET A 42 7.57 -12.75 -5.40
C MET A 42 7.19 -12.32 -3.98
N LEU A 43 7.01 -11.02 -3.74
CA LEU A 43 6.64 -10.48 -2.43
C LEU A 43 5.21 -10.87 -2.01
N GLN A 44 4.27 -10.93 -2.96
CA GLN A 44 2.87 -11.27 -2.68
C GLN A 44 2.70 -12.68 -2.09
N THR A 45 3.61 -13.61 -2.38
CA THR A 45 3.60 -14.95 -1.74
C THR A 45 3.94 -14.94 -0.26
N LYS A 46 4.54 -13.85 0.23
CA LYS A 46 4.97 -13.66 1.61
C LYS A 46 4.21 -12.55 2.34
N ASP A 47 3.38 -11.80 1.61
CA ASP A 47 2.60 -10.68 2.13
C ASP A 47 1.50 -11.22 3.04
N SER A 48 1.34 -10.63 4.23
CA SER A 48 0.34 -11.07 5.22
C SER A 48 -1.08 -10.73 4.79
N ILE A 49 -1.23 -9.81 3.83
CA ILE A 49 -2.50 -9.30 3.35
C ILE A 49 -2.60 -9.56 1.85
N ASP A 50 -3.71 -10.17 1.44
CA ASP A 50 -3.98 -10.38 0.02
C ASP A 50 -4.39 -9.09 -0.70
N ALA A 51 -3.41 -8.50 -1.39
CA ALA A 51 -3.57 -7.33 -2.25
C ALA A 51 -3.92 -7.67 -3.72
N ALA A 52 -4.37 -8.90 -4.03
CA ALA A 52 -4.74 -9.29 -5.40
C ALA A 52 -5.89 -8.45 -5.99
N HIS A 53 -6.77 -7.95 -5.13
CA HIS A 53 -7.88 -7.07 -5.52
C HIS A 53 -7.40 -5.67 -5.99
N LEU A 54 -6.15 -5.30 -5.70
CA LEU A 54 -5.57 -4.02 -6.11
C LEU A 54 -4.84 -4.14 -7.46
N LYS A 55 -5.06 -3.14 -8.33
CA LYS A 55 -4.27 -2.99 -9.55
C LYS A 55 -2.80 -2.75 -9.18
N ALA A 56 -1.93 -3.63 -9.67
CA ALA A 56 -0.48 -3.60 -9.42
C ALA A 56 0.17 -2.28 -9.78
N VAL A 57 -0.30 -1.65 -10.87
CA VAL A 57 0.36 -0.50 -11.47
C VAL A 57 -0.63 0.63 -11.70
N ARG A 58 -0.22 1.85 -11.34
CA ARG A 58 -0.98 3.08 -11.53
C ARG A 58 -0.13 4.09 -12.30
N LYS A 59 -0.66 4.57 -13.43
CA LYS A 59 -0.02 5.67 -14.18
C LYS A 59 -0.20 6.98 -13.43
N LEU A 60 0.88 7.75 -13.30
CA LEU A 60 0.81 9.09 -12.73
C LEU A 60 0.31 10.06 -13.81
N LYS A 61 -0.75 10.82 -13.54
CA LYS A 61 -1.43 11.67 -14.55
C LYS A 61 -0.54 12.76 -15.14
N ASN A 62 0.50 13.17 -14.42
CA ASN A 62 1.38 14.27 -14.79
C ASN A 62 2.84 13.84 -14.99
N SER A 63 3.11 12.53 -15.05
CA SER A 63 4.46 12.00 -15.23
C SER A 63 4.45 10.85 -16.21
N LYS A 64 5.57 10.68 -16.94
CA LYS A 64 5.78 9.48 -17.76
C LYS A 64 6.05 8.23 -16.91
N LEU A 65 6.21 8.41 -15.60
CA LEU A 65 6.46 7.35 -14.63
C LEU A 65 5.18 6.64 -14.18
N MET A 66 5.35 5.45 -13.64
CA MET A 66 4.28 4.58 -13.17
C MET A 66 4.59 4.15 -11.74
N THR A 67 3.56 4.14 -10.89
CA THR A 67 3.67 3.65 -9.52
C THR A 67 3.31 2.18 -9.52
N VAL A 68 4.18 1.32 -9.00
CA VAL A 68 3.94 -0.10 -8.81
C VAL A 68 3.82 -0.37 -7.31
N PHE A 69 2.69 -0.94 -6.89
CA PHE A 69 2.49 -1.36 -5.51
C PHE A 69 3.15 -2.71 -5.28
N LEU A 70 4.04 -2.81 -4.29
CA LEU A 70 4.87 -3.99 -4.06
C LEU A 70 4.28 -4.91 -2.99
N CYS A 71 4.20 -4.46 -1.75
CA CYS A 71 3.71 -5.26 -0.62
C CYS A 71 3.19 -4.37 0.51
N CYS A 72 2.57 -4.96 1.53
CA CYS A 72 2.17 -4.23 2.73
C CYS A 72 3.38 -3.84 3.58
N LEU A 73 3.32 -2.65 4.19
CA LEU A 73 4.43 -2.12 4.99
C LEU A 73 4.71 -2.99 6.23
N ALA A 74 3.71 -3.69 6.74
CA ALA A 74 3.83 -4.58 7.90
C ALA A 74 4.80 -5.75 7.68
N ASP A 75 5.01 -6.16 6.42
CA ASP A 75 5.86 -7.31 6.05
C ASP A 75 7.22 -6.90 5.48
N VAL A 76 7.51 -5.60 5.47
CA VAL A 76 8.84 -5.10 5.09
C VAL A 76 9.73 -5.33 6.30
N PRO A 77 10.75 -6.21 6.22
CA PRO A 77 11.72 -6.31 7.28
C PRO A 77 12.32 -4.92 7.50
N ASP A 78 12.35 -4.49 8.76
CA ASP A 78 12.86 -3.19 9.17
C ASP A 78 14.15 -2.92 8.41
N THR A 79 14.23 -1.80 7.68
CA THR A 79 15.31 -1.53 6.70
C THR A 79 16.74 -1.57 7.28
N ALA A 80 16.86 -1.72 8.60
CA ALA A 80 18.11 -2.06 9.29
C ALA A 80 18.64 -3.47 8.95
N ASP A 81 17.79 -4.46 8.65
CA ASP A 81 18.20 -5.85 8.40
C ASP A 81 18.52 -6.16 6.92
N LEU A 82 18.11 -5.29 5.99
CA LEU A 82 18.40 -5.49 4.56
C LEU A 82 19.81 -5.02 4.15
N GLN A 83 20.45 -4.14 4.93
CA GLN A 83 21.84 -3.71 4.66
C GLN A 83 22.90 -4.71 5.10
N THR A 84 22.60 -5.59 6.06
CA THR A 84 23.53 -6.62 6.54
C THR A 84 23.57 -7.83 5.61
N HIS A 85 22.47 -8.20 4.95
CA HIS A 85 22.43 -9.37 4.07
C HIS A 85 23.10 -9.19 2.69
N ILE A 86 23.43 -7.96 2.30
CA ILE A 86 24.14 -7.68 1.03
C ILE A 86 25.67 -7.68 1.23
N ARG A 87 26.19 -7.65 2.47
CA ARG A 87 27.64 -7.61 2.74
C ARG A 87 28.28 -8.98 2.98
N ASP A 88 27.50 -10.05 3.10
CA ASP A 88 28.00 -11.42 3.36
C ASP A 88 28.01 -12.33 2.11
N GLN A 89 27.87 -11.78 0.90
CA GLN A 89 28.00 -12.54 -0.36
C GLN A 89 29.21 -12.16 -1.22
N ASP A 90 30.19 -11.42 -0.67
CA ASP A 90 31.51 -11.21 -1.28
C ASP A 90 32.55 -12.19 -0.70
#